data_AF-A0A372FBS2-F1
#
_entry.id   AF-A0A372FBS2-F1
#
_cell.length_a   1.000
_cell.length_b   1.000
_cell.length_c   1.000
_cell.angle_alpha   90.00
_cell.angle_beta   90.00
_cell.angle_gamma   90.00
#
_symmetry.space_group_name_H-M   'P 1'
#
loop_
_entity.id
_entity.type
_entity.pdbx_description
1 polymer ?
#
loop_
_entity_poly.entity_id
_entity_poly.type
_entity_poly.pdbx_seq_one_letter_code
_entity_poly.pdbx_strand_id
1 'polypeptide(L)'
;MLKPLYLLCFANAFQDLPFLELELLEVSYLLRNRQDLKDDFDLKLIKTRDELIDILKNEIERERLYWFYYGGHSAGDKLLTEGEPANRTGLIKLLSECPNLKLVFLNGCSTEAWIPEFPKTFKQSKYRIPVIIATERRIADKMAYEFAITFVEQLIIFGKAVHKAFEMAIKIIQTNIGSENLEIGRFLEAEEQFLENQIKDIYIRASPGQKEQHFSQLLITYHSENYTPNSRLFKTLIRELAGYNVEIETRLKKDRAIPNINPYKKCIFEAFPYSLSKRLQRLDSSESIADKEGQTGFFYNKPDKHRIGELVRTSQTIVDILFAITQAELYRLLLTDTISFNKQSLSSLCNIYSTSVNLSTIASLEKWINILKDYKDDLYIEEIVAFEDKNGSDFFELGSYFEKLSTDKLSDEEAAYLVELAEIRLSKMFTYITFLARYRLTSIELIYVNRRRQSLPQFKHSLYKQQWSGLEPNKDYEVLKDYYLDHASIVLHKDEIQQIQTYLNLTPFLIDNTLFIEKATVSDLLVFNRIKNTDEMHLQYRHLITGAVNINKELFYLENEQGSNHIDYQNMAYLEISSEWKQYLELLKKRCL
;
A
#
# COMPACT_ATOMS: atom_id res chain seq x y z
N MET A 1 -2.25 22.06 -15.52
CA MET A 1 -2.88 22.73 -14.36
C MET A 1 -1.83 22.89 -13.28
N LEU A 2 -1.88 23.98 -12.52
CA LEU A 2 -1.03 24.17 -11.34
C LEU A 2 -1.52 23.29 -10.19
N LYS A 3 -0.59 22.79 -9.37
CA LYS A 3 -0.91 21.90 -8.25
C LYS A 3 -1.63 22.67 -7.13
N PRO A 4 -2.64 22.09 -6.48
CA PRO A 4 -3.19 22.61 -5.23
C PRO A 4 -2.07 22.91 -4.23
N LEU A 5 -2.20 23.99 -3.45
CA LEU A 5 -1.28 24.36 -2.38
C LEU A 5 -1.91 24.05 -1.04
N TYR A 6 -1.18 23.31 -0.21
CA TYR A 6 -1.43 23.18 1.23
C TYR A 6 -0.40 24.01 1.97
N LEU A 7 -0.90 24.96 2.76
CA LEU A 7 -0.09 25.88 3.53
C LEU A 7 -0.20 25.52 5.01
N LEU A 8 0.90 25.06 5.61
CA LEU A 8 0.96 24.82 7.05
C LEU A 8 1.75 25.93 7.74
N CYS A 9 1.12 26.55 8.73
CA CYS A 9 1.69 27.57 9.58
C CYS A 9 1.83 27.02 10.99
N PHE A 10 3.05 26.70 11.42
CA PHE A 10 3.34 26.21 12.76
C PHE A 10 4.20 27.23 13.50
N ALA A 11 3.71 27.73 14.64
CA ALA A 11 4.39 28.79 15.37
C ALA A 11 4.39 28.55 16.89
N ASN A 12 5.58 28.33 17.45
CA ASN A 12 5.79 28.13 18.88
C ASN A 12 6.46 29.36 19.53
N ALA A 13 5.82 30.53 19.44
CA ALA A 13 6.42 31.81 19.80
C ALA A 13 6.96 31.88 21.26
N PHE A 14 6.41 31.07 22.18
CA PHE A 14 6.82 31.04 23.59
C PHE A 14 7.60 29.77 23.98
N GLN A 15 7.84 28.84 23.03
CA GLN A 15 8.55 27.57 23.27
C GLN A 15 7.94 26.68 24.37
N ASP A 16 6.62 26.76 24.57
CA ASP A 16 5.87 26.11 25.64
C ASP A 16 4.84 25.07 25.13
N LEU A 17 4.79 24.84 23.82
CA LEU A 17 4.00 23.78 23.17
C LEU A 17 4.92 22.62 22.69
N PRO A 18 5.34 21.69 23.56
CA PRO A 18 6.25 20.62 23.20
C PRO A 18 5.70 19.62 22.18
N PHE A 19 4.38 19.42 22.12
CA PHE A 19 3.76 18.52 21.14
C PHE A 19 3.55 19.19 19.76
N LEU A 20 3.67 20.53 19.67
CA LEU A 20 3.52 21.23 18.39
C LEU A 20 4.63 20.89 17.38
N GLU A 21 5.85 20.64 17.86
CA GLU A 21 6.94 20.20 16.98
C GLU A 21 6.70 18.76 16.47
N LEU A 22 6.18 17.88 17.33
CA LEU A 22 5.76 16.54 16.93
C LEU A 22 4.60 16.60 15.93
N GLU A 23 3.64 17.50 16.15
CA GLU A 23 2.52 17.75 15.23
C GLU A 23 3.03 18.18 13.86
N LEU A 24 3.94 19.16 13.80
CA LEU A 24 4.54 19.61 12.55
C LEU A 24 5.23 18.45 11.82
N LEU A 25 6.06 17.67 12.53
CA LEU A 25 6.82 16.56 11.94
C LEU A 25 5.88 15.50 11.37
N GLU A 26 4.89 15.06 12.13
CA GLU A 26 3.98 14.00 11.72
C GLU A 26 2.96 14.45 10.68
N VAL A 27 2.37 15.64 10.80
CA VAL A 27 1.49 16.19 9.75
C VAL A 27 2.27 16.40 8.46
N SER A 28 3.49 16.93 8.55
CA SER A 28 4.36 17.08 7.37
C SER A 28 4.71 15.73 6.76
N TYR A 29 4.98 14.71 7.58
CA TYR A 29 5.24 13.35 7.14
C TYR A 29 4.02 12.75 6.41
N LEU A 30 2.83 12.80 7.03
CA LEU A 30 1.58 12.30 6.43
C LEU A 30 1.27 12.97 5.08
N LEU A 31 1.59 14.26 4.95
CA LEU A 31 1.42 15.02 3.71
C LEU A 31 2.53 14.75 2.70
N ARG A 32 3.79 14.66 3.11
CA ARG A 32 4.93 14.37 2.21
C ARG A 32 4.86 12.96 1.63
N ASN A 33 4.44 11.96 2.42
CA ASN A 33 4.21 10.60 1.92
C ASN A 33 3.15 10.55 0.81
N ARG A 34 2.31 11.59 0.72
CA ARG A 34 1.41 11.80 -0.41
C ARG A 34 2.01 12.71 -1.50
N GLN A 35 2.79 13.72 -1.14
CA GLN A 35 3.45 14.63 -2.07
C GLN A 35 4.56 13.96 -2.91
N ASP A 36 5.24 12.95 -2.37
CA ASP A 36 6.29 12.16 -3.04
C ASP A 36 5.75 11.28 -4.19
N LEU A 37 4.41 11.20 -4.33
CA LEU A 37 3.72 10.75 -5.55
C LEU A 37 3.75 11.81 -6.69
N LYS A 38 4.59 12.83 -6.51
CA LYS A 38 5.02 13.93 -7.39
C LYS A 38 3.96 14.79 -8.06
N ASP A 39 2.66 14.51 -8.03
CA ASP A 39 1.69 15.24 -8.87
C ASP A 39 0.36 15.70 -8.21
N ASP A 40 0.19 15.55 -6.89
CA ASP A 40 -1.12 15.81 -6.26
C ASP A 40 -1.32 17.22 -5.68
N PHE A 41 -0.31 17.79 -5.00
CA PHE A 41 -0.33 19.13 -4.38
C PHE A 41 1.10 19.60 -4.06
N ASP A 42 1.28 20.89 -3.78
CA ASP A 42 2.49 21.44 -3.18
C ASP A 42 2.26 21.73 -1.70
N LEU A 43 3.25 21.41 -0.88
CA LEU A 43 3.28 21.73 0.54
C LEU A 43 4.22 22.91 0.80
N LYS A 44 3.75 23.93 1.51
CA LYS A 44 4.60 24.99 2.06
C LYS A 44 4.47 25.04 3.58
N LEU A 45 5.60 25.08 4.25
CA LEU A 45 5.73 25.25 5.70
C LEU A 45 6.18 26.67 5.97
N ILE A 46 5.48 27.38 6.84
CA ILE A 46 5.81 28.72 7.26
C ILE A 46 5.72 28.84 8.78
N LYS A 47 6.39 29.83 9.33
CA LYS A 47 6.38 30.10 10.78
C LYS A 47 6.06 31.54 11.12
N THR A 48 6.34 32.46 10.21
CA THR A 48 6.23 33.91 10.44
C THR A 48 5.04 34.51 9.69
N ARG A 49 4.54 35.65 10.18
CA ARG A 49 3.50 36.43 9.49
C ARG A 49 3.97 36.93 8.12
N ASP A 50 5.23 37.31 7.98
CA ASP A 50 5.71 37.90 6.73
C ASP A 50 5.76 36.85 5.61
N GLU A 51 6.17 35.60 5.92
CA GLU A 51 6.07 34.47 4.98
C GLU A 51 4.62 34.19 4.57
N LEU A 52 3.68 34.22 5.53
CA LEU A 52 2.25 34.06 5.26
C LEU A 52 1.75 35.13 4.28
N ILE A 53 2.10 36.39 4.55
CA ILE A 53 1.72 37.53 3.71
C ILE A 53 2.35 37.40 2.32
N ASP A 54 3.61 36.99 2.20
CA ASP A 54 4.29 36.88 0.91
C ASP A 54 3.69 35.79 0.03
N ILE A 55 3.28 34.65 0.62
CA ILE A 55 2.51 33.63 -0.09
C ILE A 55 1.16 34.19 -0.53
N LEU A 56 0.43 34.84 0.37
CA LEU A 56 -0.91 35.37 0.07
C LEU A 56 -0.88 36.62 -0.84
N LYS A 57 0.24 37.32 -1.00
CA LYS A 57 0.41 38.39 -2.00
C LYS A 57 0.56 37.85 -3.42
N ASN A 58 1.06 36.63 -3.57
CA ASN A 58 1.24 36.00 -4.87
C ASN A 58 -0.11 35.47 -5.40
N GLU A 59 -0.55 36.00 -6.54
CA GLU A 59 -1.83 35.65 -7.16
C GLU A 59 -1.92 34.17 -7.53
N ILE A 60 -0.84 33.59 -8.06
CA ILE A 60 -0.77 32.17 -8.43
C ILE A 60 -0.96 31.28 -7.19
N GLU A 61 -0.35 31.67 -6.07
CA GLU A 61 -0.44 30.95 -4.80
C GLU A 61 -1.84 31.08 -4.18
N ARG A 62 -2.48 32.26 -4.25
CA ARG A 62 -3.87 32.46 -3.80
C ARG A 62 -4.85 31.61 -4.61
N GLU A 63 -4.72 31.59 -5.93
CA GLU A 63 -5.60 30.83 -6.81
C GLU A 63 -5.56 29.34 -6.50
N ARG A 64 -4.38 28.82 -6.15
CA ARG A 64 -4.20 27.38 -5.92
C ARG A 64 -4.26 26.97 -4.44
N LEU A 65 -4.47 27.89 -3.49
CA LEU A 65 -4.55 27.56 -2.06
C LEU A 65 -5.84 26.78 -1.76
N TYR A 66 -5.70 25.53 -1.30
CA TYR A 66 -6.83 24.62 -1.02
C TYR A 66 -7.02 24.36 0.48
N TRP A 67 -5.92 24.34 1.23
CA TRP A 67 -5.93 24.09 2.67
C TRP A 67 -4.96 25.04 3.37
N PHE A 68 -5.50 25.80 4.32
CA PHE A 68 -4.72 26.54 5.31
C PHE A 68 -4.80 25.83 6.67
N TYR A 69 -3.65 25.43 7.19
CA TYR A 69 -3.50 24.79 8.49
C TYR A 69 -2.69 25.71 9.40
N TYR A 70 -3.18 25.97 10.60
CA TYR A 70 -2.46 26.69 11.63
C TYR A 70 -2.37 25.85 12.90
N GLY A 71 -1.17 25.71 13.45
CA GLY A 71 -0.91 25.13 14.77
C GLY A 71 -0.09 26.10 15.62
N GLY A 72 -0.56 26.41 16.82
CA GLY A 72 0.14 27.30 17.74
C GLY A 72 -0.78 28.09 18.65
N HIS A 73 -0.21 29.09 19.32
CA HIS A 73 -0.98 29.95 20.22
C HIS A 73 -1.86 30.94 19.48
N SER A 74 -3.09 31.09 19.96
CA SER A 74 -4.01 32.13 19.50
C SER A 74 -4.55 32.93 20.67
N ALA A 75 -4.90 34.18 20.40
CA ALA A 75 -5.44 35.10 21.39
C ALA A 75 -6.78 35.69 20.93
N GLY A 76 -7.70 34.85 20.44
CA GLY A 76 -9.05 35.23 19.99
C GLY A 76 -9.13 36.10 18.73
N ASP A 77 -8.40 37.22 18.68
CA ASP A 77 -8.36 38.19 17.58
C ASP A 77 -7.08 38.15 16.73
N LYS A 78 -6.16 37.25 17.08
CA LYS A 78 -4.87 37.07 16.39
C LYS A 78 -4.34 35.64 16.52
N LEU A 79 -3.62 35.20 15.48
CA LEU A 79 -2.77 34.02 15.53
C LEU A 79 -1.35 34.49 15.89
N LEU A 80 -0.72 33.85 16.87
CA LEU A 80 0.66 34.18 17.23
C LEU A 80 1.59 33.45 16.26
N THR A 81 2.40 34.19 15.51
CA THR A 81 3.41 33.62 14.62
C THR A 81 4.79 33.75 15.26
N GLU A 82 5.81 33.09 14.71
CA GLU A 82 7.19 33.41 15.06
C GLU A 82 7.49 34.83 14.58
N GLY A 83 7.54 35.78 15.51
CA GLY A 83 7.62 37.22 15.23
C GLY A 83 6.31 37.94 15.53
N GLU A 84 5.79 38.68 14.56
CA GLU A 84 4.61 39.52 14.76
C GLU A 84 3.30 38.72 14.64
N PRO A 85 2.27 38.99 15.46
CA PRO A 85 1.00 38.29 15.37
C PRO A 85 0.27 38.61 14.05
N ALA A 86 -0.42 37.62 13.50
CA ALA A 86 -1.31 37.79 12.35
C ALA A 86 -2.70 38.20 12.83
N ASN A 87 -3.13 39.42 12.48
CA ASN A 87 -4.44 39.95 12.84
C ASN A 87 -5.57 39.22 12.12
N ARG A 88 -6.64 38.87 12.87
CA ARG A 88 -7.80 38.14 12.37
C ARG A 88 -8.48 38.78 11.17
N THR A 89 -8.82 40.06 11.27
CA THR A 89 -9.55 40.75 10.21
C THR A 89 -8.73 40.87 8.94
N GLY A 90 -7.43 41.17 9.06
CA GLY A 90 -6.53 41.22 7.91
C GLY A 90 -6.38 39.84 7.24
N LEU A 91 -6.15 38.79 8.03
CA LEU A 91 -5.92 37.46 7.49
C LEU A 91 -7.18 36.87 6.84
N ILE A 92 -8.36 37.02 7.45
CA ILE A 92 -9.61 36.53 6.86
C ILE A 92 -9.89 37.23 5.52
N LYS A 93 -9.58 38.53 5.39
CA LYS A 93 -9.68 39.24 4.11
C LYS A 93 -8.76 38.63 3.05
N LEU A 94 -7.50 38.39 3.37
CA LEU A 94 -6.56 37.75 2.44
C LEU A 94 -7.01 36.33 2.05
N LEU A 95 -7.47 35.53 3.01
CA LEU A 95 -8.00 34.19 2.75
C LEU A 95 -9.30 34.24 1.92
N SER A 96 -10.10 35.29 2.08
CA SER A 96 -11.33 35.48 1.30
C SER A 96 -11.07 35.77 -0.17
N GLU A 97 -9.84 36.14 -0.54
CA GLU A 97 -9.40 36.32 -1.92
C GLU A 97 -8.83 35.03 -2.53
N CYS A 98 -8.87 33.90 -1.83
CA CYS A 98 -8.41 32.60 -2.31
C CYS A 98 -9.60 31.79 -2.87
N PRO A 99 -9.81 31.75 -4.20
CA PRO A 99 -11.04 31.23 -4.80
C PRO A 99 -11.28 29.74 -4.58
N ASN A 100 -10.20 28.97 -4.42
CA ASN A 100 -10.25 27.51 -4.29
C ASN A 100 -10.01 27.02 -2.86
N LEU A 101 -10.02 27.90 -1.86
CA LEU A 101 -9.83 27.53 -0.46
C LEU A 101 -11.00 26.65 0.02
N LYS A 102 -10.71 25.42 0.44
CA LYS A 102 -11.71 24.43 0.87
C LYS A 102 -11.73 24.20 2.37
N LEU A 103 -10.56 24.20 3.02
CA LEU A 103 -10.43 23.96 4.45
C LEU A 103 -9.51 24.99 5.12
N VAL A 104 -9.95 25.47 6.27
CA VAL A 104 -9.18 26.23 7.24
C VAL A 104 -9.18 25.45 8.55
N PHE A 105 -8.02 25.07 9.05
CA PHE A 105 -7.88 24.39 10.34
C PHE A 105 -7.05 25.27 11.28
N LEU A 106 -7.69 25.79 12.32
CA LEU A 106 -7.09 26.64 13.35
C LEU A 106 -6.90 25.83 14.64
N ASN A 107 -5.80 25.07 14.72
CA ASN A 107 -5.42 24.27 15.88
C ASN A 107 -4.70 25.13 16.95
N GLY A 108 -5.44 26.06 17.55
CA GLY A 108 -4.98 26.92 18.63
C GLY A 108 -6.11 27.25 19.59
N CYS A 109 -5.79 27.60 20.85
CA CYS A 109 -6.76 27.89 21.91
C CYS A 109 -7.70 29.06 21.58
N SER A 110 -9.00 28.87 21.78
CA SER A 110 -10.02 29.92 21.64
C SER A 110 -10.01 30.62 20.27
N THR A 111 -10.09 29.81 19.22
CA THR A 111 -10.18 30.27 17.81
C THR A 111 -11.61 30.38 17.31
N GLU A 112 -12.61 30.04 18.13
CA GLU A 112 -14.05 30.18 17.82
C GLU A 112 -14.44 31.61 17.48
N ALA A 113 -13.76 32.61 18.06
CA ALA A 113 -14.00 34.02 17.76
C ALA A 113 -13.76 34.37 16.27
N TRP A 114 -13.08 33.52 15.51
CA TRP A 114 -12.89 33.65 14.06
C TRP A 114 -14.11 33.22 13.24
N ILE A 115 -14.89 32.26 13.77
CA ILE A 115 -16.00 31.61 13.09
C ILE A 115 -17.02 32.63 12.54
N PRO A 116 -17.48 33.67 13.28
CA PRO A 116 -18.47 34.62 12.79
C PRO A 116 -17.96 35.59 11.71
N GLU A 117 -16.65 35.79 11.60
CA GLU A 117 -16.05 36.78 10.70
C GLU A 117 -15.83 36.23 9.28
N PHE A 118 -15.61 34.92 9.14
CA PHE A 118 -15.49 34.24 7.85
C PHE A 118 -16.73 34.47 6.96
N PRO A 119 -17.98 34.17 7.38
CA PRO A 119 -19.14 34.42 6.54
C PRO A 119 -19.34 35.88 6.18
N LYS A 120 -19.07 36.81 7.11
CA LYS A 120 -19.20 38.25 6.85
C LYS A 120 -18.28 38.70 5.73
N THR A 121 -17.04 38.22 5.75
CA THR A 121 -16.00 38.62 4.80
C THR A 121 -16.16 37.90 3.45
N PHE A 122 -16.40 36.59 3.44
CA PHE A 122 -16.57 35.82 2.20
C PHE A 122 -17.88 36.14 1.45
N LYS A 123 -18.94 36.61 2.14
CA LYS A 123 -20.12 37.18 1.45
C LYS A 123 -19.74 38.35 0.53
N GLN A 124 -18.66 39.07 0.83
CA GLN A 124 -18.17 40.19 0.02
C GLN A 124 -17.27 39.72 -1.14
N SER A 125 -16.65 38.54 -1.05
CA SER A 125 -15.63 38.09 -2.02
C SER A 125 -16.17 37.24 -3.17
N LYS A 126 -17.48 37.00 -3.28
CA LYS A 126 -18.15 36.12 -4.28
C LYS A 126 -17.71 34.64 -4.25
N TYR A 127 -16.70 34.28 -3.47
CA TYR A 127 -16.17 32.92 -3.37
C TYR A 127 -16.86 32.12 -2.27
N ARG A 128 -16.74 30.79 -2.36
CA ARG A 128 -17.33 29.88 -1.39
C ARG A 128 -16.59 29.99 -0.06
N ILE A 129 -17.35 30.05 1.03
CA ILE A 129 -16.79 29.97 2.39
C ILE A 129 -16.17 28.57 2.58
N PRO A 130 -14.92 28.45 3.06
CA PRO A 130 -14.30 27.16 3.35
C PRO A 130 -14.92 26.51 4.60
N VAL A 131 -14.69 25.21 4.78
CA VAL A 131 -14.93 24.58 6.09
C VAL A 131 -13.89 25.08 7.07
N ILE A 132 -14.33 25.38 8.30
CA ILE A 132 -13.46 25.91 9.36
C ILE A 132 -13.51 24.96 10.55
N ILE A 133 -12.33 24.48 10.96
CA ILE A 133 -12.13 23.74 12.21
C ILE A 133 -11.43 24.68 13.20
N ALA A 134 -11.98 24.81 14.40
CA ALA A 134 -11.50 25.71 15.44
C ALA A 134 -11.78 25.13 16.83
N THR A 135 -11.19 25.73 17.87
CA THR A 135 -11.42 25.37 19.28
C THR A 135 -12.17 26.50 20.00
N GLU A 136 -13.03 26.17 20.96
CA GLU A 136 -13.74 27.19 21.77
C GLU A 136 -12.98 27.54 23.05
N ARG A 137 -12.32 26.55 23.65
CA ARG A 137 -11.66 26.70 24.94
C ARG A 137 -10.18 26.38 24.82
N ARG A 138 -9.49 26.53 25.95
CA ARG A 138 -8.13 26.03 26.10
C ARG A 138 -8.15 24.51 25.89
N ILE A 139 -7.42 24.06 24.88
CA ILE A 139 -7.16 22.65 24.63
C ILE A 139 -5.78 22.31 25.18
N ALA A 140 -5.62 21.13 25.76
CA ALA A 140 -4.30 20.65 26.17
C ALA A 140 -3.44 20.36 24.93
N ASP A 141 -2.16 20.77 24.96
CA ASP A 141 -1.23 20.64 23.83
C ASP A 141 -1.19 19.21 23.25
N LYS A 142 -1.07 18.20 24.12
CA LYS A 142 -1.12 16.79 23.73
C LYS A 142 -2.44 16.38 23.04
N MET A 143 -3.58 16.92 23.49
CA MET A 143 -4.89 16.62 22.93
C MET A 143 -5.07 17.27 21.55
N ALA A 144 -4.60 18.50 21.39
CA ALA A 144 -4.57 19.19 20.09
C ALA A 144 -3.71 18.43 19.07
N TYR A 145 -2.56 17.92 19.50
CA TYR A 145 -1.71 17.04 18.70
C TYR A 145 -2.41 15.72 18.32
N GLU A 146 -2.95 14.96 19.28
CA GLU A 146 -3.62 13.68 19.00
C GLU A 146 -4.83 13.85 18.05
N PHE A 147 -5.59 14.95 18.23
CA PHE A 147 -6.67 15.34 17.33
C PHE A 147 -6.15 15.59 15.91
N ALA A 148 -5.14 16.44 15.77
CA ALA A 148 -4.55 16.83 14.50
C ALA A 148 -4.05 15.62 13.72
N ILE A 149 -3.24 14.77 14.34
CA ILE A 149 -2.66 13.59 13.68
C ILE A 149 -3.76 12.66 13.20
N THR A 150 -4.72 12.34 14.08
CA THR A 150 -5.84 11.47 13.71
C THR A 150 -6.64 12.09 12.57
N PHE A 151 -6.99 13.36 12.66
CA PHE A 151 -7.77 14.05 11.63
C PHE A 151 -7.06 14.01 10.27
N VAL A 152 -5.78 14.38 10.24
CA VAL A 152 -4.97 14.40 9.02
C VAL A 152 -4.81 13.00 8.46
N GLU A 153 -4.56 11.99 9.29
CA GLU A 153 -4.45 10.59 8.85
C GLU A 153 -5.76 10.11 8.21
N GLN A 154 -6.89 10.35 8.87
CA GLN A 154 -8.21 10.00 8.35
C GLN A 154 -8.54 10.68 7.02
N LEU A 155 -8.15 11.95 6.89
CA LEU A 155 -8.37 12.74 5.68
C LEU A 155 -7.44 12.34 4.52
N ILE A 156 -6.15 12.15 4.81
CA ILE A 156 -5.10 12.04 3.79
C ILE A 156 -4.77 10.59 3.45
N ILE A 157 -4.73 9.71 4.45
CA ILE A 157 -4.39 8.29 4.27
C ILE A 157 -5.66 7.50 3.95
N PHE A 158 -6.71 7.69 4.75
CA PHE A 158 -7.96 6.95 4.59
C PHE A 158 -8.97 7.61 3.65
N GLY A 159 -8.64 8.79 3.11
CA GLY A 159 -9.48 9.51 2.13
C GLY A 159 -10.88 9.84 2.63
N LYS A 160 -11.07 9.95 3.95
CA LYS A 160 -12.39 10.27 4.52
C LYS A 160 -12.75 11.72 4.22
N ALA A 161 -14.03 11.98 4.00
CA ALA A 161 -14.55 13.34 3.97
C ALA A 161 -14.27 14.05 5.32
N VAL A 162 -14.11 15.38 5.27
CA VAL A 162 -13.69 16.20 6.42
C VAL A 162 -14.51 15.91 7.69
N HIS A 163 -15.83 15.76 7.55
CA HIS A 163 -16.72 15.44 8.67
C HIS A 163 -16.40 14.09 9.35
N LYS A 164 -16.19 13.03 8.56
CA LYS A 164 -15.87 11.67 9.04
C LYS A 164 -14.49 11.62 9.65
N ALA A 165 -13.53 12.35 9.07
CA ALA A 165 -12.20 12.50 9.64
C ALA A 165 -12.25 13.18 11.01
N PHE A 166 -13.04 14.27 11.12
CA PHE A 166 -13.25 14.97 12.39
C PHE A 166 -13.94 14.08 13.42
N GLU A 167 -15.06 13.44 13.07
CA GLU A 167 -15.81 12.58 14.01
C GLU A 167 -14.96 11.42 14.52
N MET A 168 -14.11 10.84 13.67
CA MET A 168 -13.17 9.79 14.08
C MET A 168 -12.11 10.33 15.03
N ALA A 169 -11.54 11.51 14.74
CA ALA A 169 -10.57 12.15 15.63
C ALA A 169 -11.16 12.41 17.03
N ILE A 170 -12.41 12.91 17.10
CA ILE A 170 -13.11 13.07 18.39
C ILE A 170 -13.30 11.73 19.11
N LYS A 171 -13.75 10.68 18.42
CA LYS A 171 -13.97 9.35 19.02
C LYS A 171 -12.69 8.75 19.60
N ILE A 172 -11.55 8.92 18.92
CA ILE A 172 -10.25 8.47 19.41
C ILE A 172 -9.86 9.21 20.68
N ILE A 173 -10.01 10.54 20.71
CA ILE A 173 -9.72 11.35 21.91
C ILE A 173 -10.61 10.96 23.08
N GLN A 174 -11.91 10.79 22.84
CA GLN A 174 -12.86 10.33 23.88
C GLN A 174 -12.45 8.97 24.45
N THR A 175 -11.95 8.07 23.61
CA THR A 175 -11.44 6.75 24.02
C THR A 175 -10.17 6.87 24.87
N ASN A 176 -9.22 7.73 24.47
CA ASN A 176 -7.94 7.89 25.15
C ASN A 176 -8.06 8.60 26.51
N ILE A 177 -9.03 9.51 26.66
CA ILE A 177 -9.17 10.38 27.83
C ILE A 177 -10.22 9.87 28.83
N GLY A 178 -11.05 8.91 28.44
CA GLY A 178 -12.08 8.30 29.31
C GLY A 178 -13.15 9.31 29.79
N SER A 179 -13.28 10.46 29.13
CA SER A 179 -14.19 11.54 29.52
C SER A 179 -15.48 11.50 28.70
N GLU A 180 -16.61 11.39 29.39
CA GLU A 180 -17.97 11.42 28.79
C GLU A 180 -18.40 12.81 28.29
N ASN A 181 -17.61 13.87 28.56
CA ASN A 181 -18.02 15.28 28.39
C ASN A 181 -17.33 16.06 27.25
N LEU A 182 -16.79 15.39 26.23
CA LEU A 182 -16.34 16.07 25.01
C LEU A 182 -17.55 16.32 24.10
N GLU A 183 -18.21 17.47 24.25
CA GLU A 183 -19.36 17.86 23.42
C GLU A 183 -18.92 18.57 22.13
N ILE A 184 -19.50 18.14 21.00
CA ILE A 184 -19.25 18.71 19.66
C ILE A 184 -20.20 19.89 19.42
N GLY A 185 -19.66 21.07 19.12
CA GLY A 185 -20.45 22.21 18.66
C GLY A 185 -20.59 22.26 17.14
N ARG A 186 -21.83 22.26 16.63
CA ARG A 186 -22.16 22.53 15.21
C ARG A 186 -22.90 23.87 15.12
N PHE A 187 -22.43 24.79 14.27
CA PHE A 187 -23.11 26.06 14.02
C PHE A 187 -23.78 26.02 12.63
N LEU A 188 -25.11 25.87 12.60
CA LEU A 188 -25.95 25.98 11.42
C LEU A 188 -26.86 27.21 11.62
N GLU A 189 -26.91 28.14 10.66
CA GLU A 189 -27.72 29.36 10.82
C GLU A 189 -29.23 29.01 10.91
N ALA A 190 -29.80 29.17 12.10
CA ALA A 190 -31.14 29.73 12.33
C ALA A 190 -31.26 30.22 13.79
N GLU A 191 -31.37 31.53 13.93
CA GLU A 191 -31.86 32.33 15.07
C GLU A 191 -31.21 32.21 16.47
N GLU A 192 -31.06 33.39 17.06
CA GLU A 192 -30.56 33.66 18.40
C GLU A 192 -31.25 32.81 19.47
N GLN A 193 -30.47 32.02 20.21
CA GLN A 193 -30.61 31.85 21.66
C GLN A 193 -29.32 31.22 22.20
N PHE A 194 -28.44 32.08 22.73
CA PHE A 194 -27.32 31.65 23.58
C PHE A 194 -27.92 31.08 24.87
N LEU A 195 -28.02 29.75 24.97
CA LEU A 195 -28.27 29.07 26.24
C LEU A 195 -26.93 28.88 26.95
N GLU A 196 -26.77 29.64 28.03
CA GLU A 196 -25.54 29.93 28.75
C GLU A 196 -24.95 28.76 29.58
N ASN A 197 -25.32 27.49 29.34
CA ASN A 197 -25.02 26.40 30.30
C ASN A 197 -24.62 25.04 29.71
N GLN A 198 -23.85 24.97 28.61
CA GLN A 198 -23.22 23.71 28.18
C GLN A 198 -21.76 23.94 27.75
N ILE A 199 -20.85 23.05 28.20
CA ILE A 199 -19.39 23.13 28.02
C ILE A 199 -19.02 22.31 26.76
N LYS A 200 -18.44 22.95 25.74
CA LYS A 200 -17.99 22.34 24.48
C LYS A 200 -16.52 22.69 24.22
N ASP A 201 -15.75 21.77 23.62
CA ASP A 201 -14.28 21.90 23.54
C ASP A 201 -13.73 22.08 22.12
N ILE A 202 -14.32 21.42 21.10
CA ILE A 202 -13.85 21.48 19.69
C ILE A 202 -15.04 21.71 18.74
N TYR A 203 -14.86 22.58 17.74
CA TYR A 203 -15.92 23.05 16.85
C TYR A 203 -15.62 22.80 15.36
N ILE A 204 -16.69 22.56 14.60
CA ILE A 204 -16.68 22.64 13.14
C ILE A 204 -17.77 23.61 12.70
N ARG A 205 -17.41 24.57 11.83
CA ARG A 205 -18.39 25.36 11.08
C ARG A 205 -18.41 24.93 9.61
N ALA A 206 -19.59 24.57 9.12
CA ALA A 206 -19.88 24.47 7.70
C ALA A 206 -20.49 25.79 7.18
N SER A 207 -20.27 26.09 5.91
CA SER A 207 -20.71 27.33 5.26
C SER A 207 -22.24 27.51 5.30
N PRO A 208 -22.75 28.73 5.52
CA PRO A 208 -24.18 29.01 5.43
C PRO A 208 -24.75 28.61 4.06
N GLY A 209 -25.86 27.86 4.04
CA GLY A 209 -26.55 27.43 2.82
C GLY A 209 -26.18 26.04 2.31
N GLN A 210 -25.26 25.32 2.95
CA GLN A 210 -25.02 23.90 2.64
C GLN A 210 -25.92 23.02 3.50
N LYS A 211 -26.88 22.30 2.88
CA LYS A 211 -27.56 21.18 3.54
C LYS A 211 -26.49 20.20 4.04
N GLU A 212 -26.72 19.54 5.18
CA GLU A 212 -25.81 18.55 5.80
C GLU A 212 -25.16 17.58 4.79
N GLN A 213 -25.88 17.25 3.71
CA GLN A 213 -25.42 16.40 2.59
C GLN A 213 -24.15 16.88 1.85
N HIS A 214 -23.84 18.19 1.80
CA HIS A 214 -22.62 18.68 1.12
C HIS A 214 -21.39 18.66 2.02
N PHE A 215 -21.59 18.76 3.34
CA PHE A 215 -20.54 18.66 4.35
C PHE A 215 -20.07 17.20 4.50
N SER A 216 -21.00 16.24 4.35
CA SER A 216 -20.68 14.82 4.36
C SER A 216 -19.82 14.36 3.16
N GLN A 217 -19.64 15.19 2.14
CA GLN A 217 -18.94 14.85 0.90
C GLN A 217 -17.69 15.71 0.63
N LEU A 218 -17.33 16.67 1.51
CA LEU A 218 -16.18 17.52 1.26
C LEU A 218 -14.88 16.72 1.39
N LEU A 219 -14.24 16.49 0.25
CA LEU A 219 -12.92 15.89 0.10
C LEU A 219 -11.89 16.99 -0.20
N ILE A 220 -10.74 16.89 0.47
CA ILE A 220 -9.60 17.79 0.25
C ILE A 220 -8.65 17.21 -0.79
N THR A 221 -8.84 15.94 -1.14
CA THR A 221 -8.09 15.22 -2.15
C THR A 221 -8.40 15.71 -3.57
N TYR A 222 -7.37 15.80 -4.40
CA TYR A 222 -7.56 15.96 -5.84
C TYR A 222 -8.21 14.68 -6.39
N HIS A 223 -9.40 14.81 -6.98
CA HIS A 223 -9.89 13.87 -7.97
C HIS A 223 -9.63 14.47 -9.33
N SER A 224 -9.00 13.72 -10.22
CA SER A 224 -9.05 14.15 -11.61
C SER A 224 -10.49 13.93 -12.11
N GLU A 225 -11.14 14.98 -12.60
CA GLU A 225 -12.46 14.87 -13.26
C GLU A 225 -12.43 13.89 -14.47
N ASN A 226 -11.23 13.45 -14.88
CA ASN A 226 -10.95 12.55 -16.00
C ASN A 226 -10.28 11.23 -15.59
N TYR A 227 -10.43 10.77 -14.34
CA TYR A 227 -9.85 9.49 -13.91
C TYR A 227 -10.33 8.36 -14.83
N THR A 228 -9.37 7.68 -15.47
CA THR A 228 -9.62 6.53 -16.32
C THR A 228 -8.86 5.33 -15.74
N PRO A 229 -9.57 4.30 -15.25
CA PRO A 229 -8.96 3.06 -14.75
C PRO A 229 -7.86 2.52 -15.65
N ASN A 230 -6.77 2.04 -15.05
CA ASN A 230 -5.60 1.43 -15.71
C ASN A 230 -4.74 2.39 -16.53
N SER A 231 -5.20 3.61 -16.80
CA SER A 231 -4.45 4.57 -17.61
C SER A 231 -3.10 4.90 -16.96
N ARG A 232 -3.08 5.16 -15.65
CA ARG A 232 -1.83 5.53 -14.95
C ARG A 232 -0.99 4.30 -14.66
N LEU A 233 -1.61 3.22 -14.17
CA LEU A 233 -0.93 1.96 -13.88
C LEU A 233 -0.15 1.42 -15.07
N PHE A 234 -0.81 1.22 -16.20
CA PHE A 234 -0.16 0.62 -17.36
C PHE A 234 0.84 1.58 -18.03
N LYS A 235 0.59 2.89 -18.04
CA LYS A 235 1.61 3.86 -18.52
C LYS A 235 2.87 3.83 -17.66
N THR A 236 2.73 3.64 -16.35
CA THR A 236 3.87 3.48 -15.45
C THR A 236 4.62 2.19 -15.77
N LEU A 237 3.91 1.06 -15.86
CA LEU A 237 4.49 -0.22 -16.24
C LEU A 237 5.24 -0.18 -17.58
N ILE A 238 4.68 0.47 -18.60
CA ILE A 238 5.34 0.62 -19.92
C ILE A 238 6.68 1.36 -19.78
N ARG A 239 6.73 2.44 -19.00
CA ARG A 239 7.95 3.23 -18.83
C ARG A 239 9.01 2.45 -18.07
N GLU A 240 8.64 1.82 -16.97
CA GLU A 240 9.58 1.08 -16.13
C GLU A 240 10.07 -0.20 -16.81
N LEU A 241 9.17 -0.96 -17.46
CA LEU A 241 9.52 -2.19 -18.16
C LEU A 241 10.33 -1.96 -19.44
N ALA A 242 10.36 -0.74 -19.99
CA ALA A 242 11.21 -0.42 -21.14
C ALA A 242 12.70 -0.67 -20.84
N GLY A 243 13.13 -0.56 -19.57
CA GLY A 243 14.49 -0.89 -19.16
C GLY A 243 14.81 -2.39 -19.12
N TYR A 244 13.78 -3.25 -19.23
CA TYR A 244 13.90 -4.70 -19.06
C TYR A 244 13.38 -5.50 -20.26
N ASN A 245 12.58 -4.88 -21.14
CA ASN A 245 11.95 -5.54 -22.28
C ASN A 245 12.22 -4.74 -23.57
N VAL A 246 13.03 -5.32 -24.45
CA VAL A 246 13.46 -4.74 -25.73
C VAL A 246 12.28 -4.42 -26.66
N GLU A 247 11.22 -5.23 -26.63
CA GLU A 247 10.03 -4.98 -27.45
C GLU A 247 9.28 -3.74 -26.98
N ILE A 248 9.10 -3.58 -25.66
CA ILE A 248 8.49 -2.39 -25.06
C ILE A 248 9.35 -1.15 -25.37
N GLU A 249 10.66 -1.23 -25.19
CA GLU A 249 11.59 -0.14 -25.47
C GLU A 249 11.53 0.30 -26.95
N THR A 250 11.54 -0.66 -27.87
CA THR A 250 11.49 -0.42 -29.31
C THR A 250 10.18 0.24 -29.72
N ARG A 251 9.05 -0.19 -29.15
CA ARG A 251 7.73 0.41 -29.39
C ARG A 251 7.67 1.84 -28.82
N LEU A 252 8.15 2.04 -27.60
CA LEU A 252 8.14 3.35 -26.94
C LEU A 252 8.98 4.39 -27.71
N LYS A 253 10.14 3.99 -28.24
CA LYS A 253 10.99 4.84 -29.10
C LYS A 253 10.29 5.24 -30.41
N LYS A 254 9.45 4.37 -30.98
CA LYS A 254 8.68 4.66 -32.20
C LYS A 254 7.52 5.63 -31.93
N ASP A 255 6.78 5.41 -30.84
CA ASP A 255 5.55 6.17 -30.56
C ASP A 255 5.82 7.59 -30.01
N ARG A 256 7.04 7.88 -29.50
CA ARG A 256 7.47 9.15 -28.85
C ARG A 256 6.69 9.55 -27.59
N ALA A 257 5.44 9.12 -27.45
CA ALA A 257 4.56 9.19 -26.28
C ALA A 257 3.80 7.86 -26.15
N ILE A 258 3.00 7.67 -25.10
CA ILE A 258 2.13 6.47 -24.95
C ILE A 258 0.68 6.88 -25.26
N PRO A 259 0.27 6.88 -26.54
CA PRO A 259 -1.09 7.24 -26.93
C PRO A 259 -2.10 6.11 -26.65
N ASN A 260 -1.66 4.85 -26.71
CA ASN A 260 -2.50 3.67 -26.52
C ASN A 260 -1.73 2.58 -25.76
N ILE A 261 -2.37 1.99 -24.75
CA ILE A 261 -1.79 0.93 -23.91
C ILE A 261 -1.91 -0.45 -24.59
N ASN A 262 -2.93 -0.68 -25.41
CA ASN A 262 -3.24 -2.00 -25.98
C ASN A 262 -2.06 -2.70 -26.67
N PRO A 263 -1.21 -2.03 -27.48
CA PRO A 263 -0.07 -2.67 -28.12
C PRO A 263 0.99 -3.23 -27.16
N TYR A 264 0.99 -2.78 -25.90
CA TYR A 264 1.98 -3.14 -24.88
C TYR A 264 1.49 -4.24 -23.94
N LYS A 265 0.18 -4.49 -23.86
CA LYS A 265 -0.44 -5.38 -22.86
C LYS A 265 0.17 -6.77 -22.85
N LYS A 266 0.39 -7.37 -24.02
CA LYS A 266 1.01 -8.69 -24.16
C LYS A 266 2.37 -8.74 -23.45
N CYS A 267 3.27 -7.81 -23.80
CA CYS A 267 4.61 -7.75 -23.22
C CYS A 267 4.60 -7.47 -21.71
N ILE A 268 3.63 -6.67 -21.24
CA ILE A 268 3.46 -6.38 -19.80
C ILE A 268 3.05 -7.65 -19.04
N PHE A 269 2.09 -8.42 -19.56
CA PHE A 269 1.65 -9.66 -18.91
C PHE A 269 2.72 -10.76 -18.99
N GLU A 270 3.55 -10.80 -20.02
CA GLU A 270 4.67 -11.74 -20.14
C GLU A 270 5.86 -11.39 -19.22
N ALA A 271 5.95 -10.14 -18.75
CA ALA A 271 7.08 -9.69 -17.93
C ALA A 271 7.04 -10.27 -16.51
N PHE A 272 5.87 -10.42 -15.90
CA PHE A 272 5.75 -10.83 -14.49
C PHE A 272 5.43 -12.33 -14.32
N PRO A 273 5.64 -12.89 -13.10
CA PRO A 273 5.10 -14.18 -12.73
C PRO A 273 3.59 -14.26 -12.98
N TYR A 274 3.10 -15.45 -13.38
CA TYR A 274 1.71 -15.66 -13.79
C TYR A 274 0.68 -15.13 -12.77
N SER A 275 0.94 -15.26 -11.48
CA SER A 275 0.07 -14.73 -10.42
C SER A 275 -0.16 -13.22 -10.52
N LEU A 276 0.90 -12.43 -10.69
CA LEU A 276 0.80 -10.97 -10.90
C LEU A 276 0.19 -10.64 -12.26
N SER A 277 0.54 -11.38 -13.30
CA SER A 277 -0.03 -11.16 -14.63
C SER A 277 -1.54 -11.42 -14.66
N LYS A 278 -2.04 -12.40 -13.89
CA LYS A 278 -3.48 -12.66 -13.76
C LYS A 278 -4.19 -11.54 -12.99
N ARG A 279 -3.57 -10.98 -11.94
CA ARG A 279 -4.08 -9.81 -11.21
C ARG A 279 -4.18 -8.58 -12.12
N LEU A 280 -3.13 -8.30 -12.89
CA LEU A 280 -3.11 -7.21 -13.88
C LEU A 280 -4.17 -7.42 -14.97
N GLN A 281 -4.37 -8.66 -15.45
CA GLN A 281 -5.46 -8.97 -16.37
C GLN A 281 -6.83 -8.71 -15.76
N ARG A 282 -7.07 -9.11 -14.51
CA ARG A 282 -8.35 -8.83 -13.82
C ARG A 282 -8.61 -7.33 -13.74
N LEU A 283 -7.59 -6.53 -13.39
CA LEU A 283 -7.72 -5.07 -13.38
C LEU A 283 -8.03 -4.49 -14.76
N ASP A 284 -7.52 -5.09 -15.84
CA ASP A 284 -7.74 -4.67 -17.23
C ASP A 284 -9.04 -5.17 -17.86
N SER A 285 -9.60 -6.27 -17.36
CA SER A 285 -10.82 -6.89 -17.89
C SER A 285 -12.00 -5.92 -17.91
N SER A 286 -12.56 -5.70 -19.10
CA SER A 286 -13.75 -4.89 -19.35
C SER A 286 -15.00 -5.74 -19.56
N GLU A 287 -16.15 -5.23 -19.14
CA GLU A 287 -17.48 -5.79 -19.47
C GLU A 287 -17.66 -5.96 -20.98
N SER A 288 -18.00 -7.17 -21.44
CA SER A 288 -18.44 -7.39 -22.81
C SER A 288 -19.94 -7.05 -22.98
N ILE A 289 -20.40 -6.94 -24.23
CA ILE A 289 -21.82 -6.68 -24.54
C ILE A 289 -22.70 -7.87 -24.09
N ALA A 290 -22.20 -9.09 -24.15
CA ALA A 290 -22.92 -10.31 -23.73
C ALA A 290 -23.06 -10.42 -22.20
N ASP A 291 -22.13 -9.85 -21.43
CA ASP A 291 -22.17 -9.89 -19.96
C ASP A 291 -23.27 -9.00 -19.38
N LYS A 292 -23.72 -7.98 -20.13
CA LYS A 292 -24.80 -7.07 -19.74
C LYS A 292 -26.18 -7.72 -19.74
N GLU A 293 -26.34 -8.85 -20.44
CA GLU A 293 -27.65 -9.48 -20.66
C GLU A 293 -27.91 -10.71 -19.76
N GLY A 294 -27.00 -11.11 -18.86
CA GLY A 294 -27.35 -12.15 -17.89
C GLY A 294 -26.25 -12.96 -17.21
N GLN A 295 -25.01 -12.47 -17.06
CA GLN A 295 -24.01 -13.17 -16.24
C GLN A 295 -23.38 -12.31 -15.15
N THR A 296 -23.27 -12.91 -13.97
CA THR A 296 -22.68 -12.40 -12.72
C THR A 296 -21.14 -12.34 -12.79
N GLY A 297 -20.57 -11.69 -13.79
CA GLY A 297 -19.13 -11.43 -13.86
C GLY A 297 -18.75 -10.23 -12.98
N PHE A 298 -17.72 -10.36 -12.14
CA PHE A 298 -17.12 -9.21 -11.46
C PHE A 298 -16.10 -8.55 -12.39
N PHE A 299 -16.35 -7.30 -12.75
CA PHE A 299 -15.43 -6.47 -13.54
C PHE A 299 -14.76 -5.44 -12.66
N TYR A 300 -13.55 -5.04 -13.05
CA TYR A 300 -12.72 -4.15 -12.24
C TYR A 300 -12.39 -2.86 -12.98
N ASN A 301 -13.02 -2.59 -14.13
CA ASN A 301 -12.74 -1.44 -14.98
C ASN A 301 -13.53 -0.17 -14.60
N LYS A 302 -14.18 -0.14 -13.43
CA LYS A 302 -14.94 1.00 -12.90
C LYS A 302 -14.37 1.44 -11.55
N PRO A 303 -14.47 2.73 -11.16
CA PRO A 303 -14.08 3.19 -9.84
C PRO A 303 -15.11 2.76 -8.78
N ASP A 304 -15.05 1.49 -8.38
CA ASP A 304 -15.98 0.90 -7.41
C ASP A 304 -15.27 0.05 -6.34
N LYS A 305 -16.08 -0.50 -5.44
CA LYS A 305 -15.63 -1.39 -4.36
C LYS A 305 -14.97 -2.68 -4.86
N HIS A 306 -15.33 -3.16 -6.05
CA HIS A 306 -14.71 -4.35 -6.62
C HIS A 306 -13.28 -4.04 -7.08
N ARG A 307 -13.09 -2.91 -7.78
CA ARG A 307 -11.77 -2.46 -8.23
C ARG A 307 -10.81 -2.22 -7.07
N ILE A 308 -11.23 -1.51 -6.03
CA ILE A 308 -10.36 -1.29 -4.85
C ILE A 308 -9.97 -2.62 -4.18
N GLY A 309 -10.92 -3.58 -4.13
CA GLY A 309 -10.65 -4.94 -3.68
C GLY A 309 -9.56 -5.64 -4.50
N GLU A 310 -9.58 -5.49 -5.82
CA GLU A 310 -8.55 -6.10 -6.67
C GLU A 310 -7.20 -5.36 -6.61
N LEU A 311 -7.20 -4.04 -6.41
CA LEU A 311 -5.97 -3.28 -6.15
C LEU A 311 -5.29 -3.75 -4.85
N VAL A 312 -6.05 -3.95 -3.77
CA VAL A 312 -5.56 -4.51 -2.50
C VAL A 312 -5.02 -5.92 -2.70
N ARG A 313 -5.75 -6.80 -3.39
CA ARG A 313 -5.26 -8.17 -3.67
C ARG A 313 -4.00 -8.18 -4.53
N THR A 314 -3.88 -7.25 -5.47
CA THR A 314 -2.68 -7.11 -6.30
C THR A 314 -1.49 -6.70 -5.45
N SER A 315 -1.65 -5.70 -4.57
CA SER A 315 -0.63 -5.32 -3.57
C SER A 315 -0.23 -6.50 -2.69
N GLN A 316 -1.20 -7.23 -2.13
CA GLN A 316 -0.91 -8.40 -1.30
C GLN A 316 -0.13 -9.47 -2.07
N THR A 317 -0.49 -9.72 -3.33
CA THR A 317 0.23 -10.69 -4.18
C THR A 317 1.68 -10.26 -4.42
N ILE A 318 1.95 -8.95 -4.55
CA ILE A 318 3.31 -8.42 -4.64
C ILE A 318 4.08 -8.72 -3.34
N VAL A 319 3.50 -8.38 -2.19
CA VAL A 319 4.12 -8.62 -0.87
C VAL A 319 4.38 -10.10 -0.65
N ASP A 320 3.42 -10.96 -0.96
CA ASP A 320 3.51 -12.41 -0.80
C ASP A 320 4.65 -13.02 -1.64
N ILE A 321 4.80 -12.60 -2.91
CA ILE A 321 5.90 -13.06 -3.78
C ILE A 321 7.25 -12.59 -3.26
N LEU A 322 7.37 -11.31 -2.89
CA LEU A 322 8.60 -10.77 -2.32
C LEU A 322 8.96 -11.48 -1.02
N PHE A 323 7.97 -11.78 -0.18
CA PHE A 323 8.17 -12.52 1.06
C PHE A 323 8.74 -13.91 0.79
N ALA A 324 8.15 -14.68 -0.12
CA ALA A 324 8.68 -15.98 -0.50
C ALA A 324 10.11 -15.91 -1.05
N ILE A 325 10.42 -14.89 -1.86
CA ILE A 325 11.78 -14.66 -2.37
C ILE A 325 12.75 -14.34 -1.23
N THR A 326 12.40 -13.44 -0.31
CA THR A 326 13.28 -13.09 0.82
C THR A 326 13.57 -14.28 1.73
N GLN A 327 12.58 -15.14 1.96
CA GLN A 327 12.76 -16.35 2.77
C GLN A 327 13.66 -17.36 2.06
N ALA A 328 13.47 -17.54 0.76
CA ALA A 328 14.32 -18.41 -0.06
C ALA A 328 15.77 -17.93 -0.09
N GLU A 329 16.00 -16.63 -0.24
CA GLU A 329 17.35 -16.05 -0.16
C GLU A 329 17.97 -16.32 1.20
N LEU A 330 17.25 -16.07 2.30
CA LEU A 330 17.80 -16.37 3.62
C LEU A 330 18.12 -17.85 3.77
N TYR A 331 17.25 -18.74 3.31
CA TYR A 331 17.49 -20.18 3.41
C TYR A 331 18.76 -20.58 2.67
N ARG A 332 18.97 -20.07 1.45
CA ARG A 332 20.20 -20.29 0.68
C ARG A 332 21.45 -19.77 1.41
N LEU A 333 21.37 -18.58 2.02
CA LEU A 333 22.49 -18.05 2.81
C LEU A 333 22.77 -18.90 4.06
N LEU A 334 21.72 -19.41 4.74
CA LEU A 334 21.86 -20.28 5.90
C LEU A 334 22.54 -21.61 5.58
N LEU A 335 22.27 -22.17 4.40
CA LEU A 335 22.92 -23.36 3.86
C LEU A 335 24.40 -23.14 3.52
N THR A 336 24.83 -21.88 3.39
CA THR A 336 26.21 -21.53 3.03
C THR A 336 27.06 -21.42 4.29
N ASP A 337 28.00 -22.35 4.48
CA ASP A 337 28.83 -22.41 5.69
C ASP A 337 29.77 -21.21 5.88
N THR A 338 30.14 -20.52 4.79
CA THR A 338 31.07 -19.38 4.82
C THR A 338 30.47 -18.08 5.32
N ILE A 339 29.13 -17.98 5.37
CA ILE A 339 28.44 -16.75 5.75
C ILE A 339 28.28 -16.71 7.27
N SER A 340 28.75 -15.63 7.88
CA SER A 340 28.59 -15.36 9.31
C SER A 340 27.49 -14.32 9.49
N PHE A 341 26.47 -14.68 10.27
CA PHE A 341 25.36 -13.79 10.52
C PHE A 341 25.54 -12.97 11.79
N ASN A 342 25.07 -11.71 11.78
CA ASN A 342 24.91 -10.93 12.98
C ASN A 342 23.85 -11.57 13.91
N LYS A 343 24.26 -11.96 15.13
CA LYS A 343 23.38 -12.58 16.13
C LYS A 343 22.16 -11.73 16.48
N GLN A 344 22.30 -10.41 16.53
CA GLN A 344 21.18 -9.51 16.82
C GLN A 344 20.12 -9.59 15.72
N SER A 345 20.54 -9.51 14.46
CA SER A 345 19.67 -9.63 13.28
C SER A 345 18.91 -10.96 13.25
N LEU A 346 19.60 -12.08 13.52
CA LEU A 346 18.96 -13.40 13.55
C LEU A 346 18.01 -13.59 14.75
N SER A 347 18.34 -13.04 15.92
CA SER A 347 17.48 -13.12 17.10
C SER A 347 16.11 -12.48 16.85
N SER A 348 16.06 -11.38 16.09
CA SER A 348 14.83 -10.73 15.67
C SER A 348 13.98 -11.61 14.75
N LEU A 349 14.60 -12.41 13.87
CA LEU A 349 13.89 -13.38 13.01
C LEU A 349 13.39 -14.60 13.76
N CYS A 350 14.23 -15.15 14.65
CA CYS A 350 13.86 -16.25 15.53
C CYS A 350 12.60 -15.89 16.35
N ASN A 351 12.49 -14.64 16.81
CA ASN A 351 11.30 -14.13 17.49
C ASN A 351 10.07 -14.02 16.57
N ILE A 352 10.22 -13.71 15.29
CA ILE A 352 9.09 -13.62 14.36
C ILE A 352 8.43 -14.99 14.22
N TYR A 353 9.19 -16.06 14.00
CA TYR A 353 8.62 -17.41 13.89
C TYR A 353 8.00 -17.95 15.18
N SER A 354 8.48 -17.50 16.35
CA SER A 354 7.94 -17.95 17.64
C SER A 354 6.72 -17.16 18.11
N THR A 355 6.55 -15.90 17.66
CA THR A 355 5.51 -15.00 18.19
C THR A 355 4.41 -14.64 17.20
N SER A 356 4.64 -14.75 15.88
CA SER A 356 3.72 -14.17 14.91
C SER A 356 2.64 -15.16 14.42
N VAL A 357 1.39 -14.70 14.46
CA VAL A 357 0.20 -15.43 13.98
C VAL A 357 0.03 -15.30 12.46
N ASN A 358 0.71 -14.35 11.82
CA ASN A 358 0.72 -14.12 10.37
C ASN A 358 2.09 -13.57 9.94
N LEU A 359 2.80 -14.31 9.08
CA LEU A 359 4.19 -13.99 8.72
C LEU A 359 4.29 -13.02 7.52
N SER A 360 3.31 -13.04 6.62
CA SER A 360 3.30 -12.29 5.35
C SER A 360 2.75 -10.86 5.48
N THR A 361 3.26 -10.11 6.46
CA THR A 361 2.94 -8.68 6.61
C THR A 361 4.06 -7.80 6.05
N ILE A 362 3.72 -6.57 5.67
CA ILE A 362 4.67 -5.59 5.15
C ILE A 362 5.75 -5.26 6.19
N ALA A 363 5.37 -5.18 7.47
CA ALA A 363 6.28 -4.93 8.58
C ALA A 363 7.23 -6.12 8.83
N SER A 364 6.76 -7.35 8.59
CA SER A 364 7.64 -8.51 8.58
C SER A 364 8.61 -8.40 7.40
N LEU A 365 8.11 -8.22 6.17
CA LEU A 365 8.93 -8.11 4.97
C LEU A 365 10.05 -7.07 5.11
N GLU A 366 9.75 -5.91 5.70
CA GLU A 366 10.74 -4.87 6.00
C GLU A 366 11.89 -5.39 6.88
N LYS A 367 11.57 -6.10 7.96
CA LYS A 367 12.58 -6.71 8.84
C LYS A 367 13.44 -7.73 8.11
N TRP A 368 12.84 -8.55 7.24
CA TRP A 368 13.56 -9.54 6.44
C TRP A 368 14.53 -8.88 5.46
N ILE A 369 14.06 -7.90 4.70
CA ILE A 369 14.87 -7.18 3.72
C ILE A 369 16.03 -6.45 4.42
N ASN A 370 15.77 -5.84 5.58
CA ASN A 370 16.80 -5.15 6.34
C ASN A 370 17.94 -6.08 6.78
N ILE A 371 17.66 -7.36 7.02
CA ILE A 371 18.69 -8.35 7.36
C ILE A 371 19.47 -8.78 6.12
N LEU A 372 18.80 -8.93 4.98
CA LEU A 372 19.45 -9.32 3.73
C LEU A 372 20.36 -8.22 3.16
N LYS A 373 20.16 -6.94 3.53
CA LYS A 373 21.02 -5.81 3.10
C LYS A 373 22.50 -6.05 3.39
N ASP A 374 22.80 -6.63 4.55
CA ASP A 374 24.18 -6.92 4.98
C ASP A 374 24.86 -7.98 4.09
N TYR A 375 24.11 -8.72 3.29
CA TYR A 375 24.58 -9.82 2.45
C TYR A 375 24.29 -9.59 0.96
N LYS A 376 24.11 -8.33 0.54
CA LYS A 376 23.68 -7.98 -0.83
C LYS A 376 24.48 -8.69 -1.92
N ASP A 377 25.81 -8.72 -1.80
CA ASP A 377 26.70 -9.28 -2.82
C ASP A 377 26.63 -10.82 -2.91
N ASP A 378 26.10 -11.47 -1.87
CA ASP A 378 25.88 -12.91 -1.83
C ASP A 378 24.48 -13.30 -2.33
N LEU A 379 23.55 -12.35 -2.54
CA LEU A 379 22.17 -12.61 -2.96
C LEU A 379 22.09 -13.08 -4.41
N TYR A 380 21.18 -14.00 -4.70
CA TYR A 380 20.86 -14.36 -6.09
C TYR A 380 20.05 -13.24 -6.78
N ILE A 381 19.23 -12.54 -5.99
CA ILE A 381 18.41 -11.38 -6.36
C ILE A 381 18.84 -10.17 -5.53
N GLU A 382 19.91 -9.50 -5.95
CA GLU A 382 20.41 -8.29 -5.29
C GLU A 382 19.39 -7.13 -5.29
N GLU A 383 18.43 -7.13 -6.23
CA GLU A 383 17.49 -6.03 -6.37
C GLU A 383 16.48 -5.93 -5.20
N ILE A 384 16.28 -7.03 -4.44
CA ILE A 384 15.28 -7.06 -3.36
C ILE A 384 15.64 -6.16 -2.17
N VAL A 385 16.93 -5.84 -2.02
CA VAL A 385 17.41 -4.95 -0.95
C VAL A 385 17.51 -3.49 -1.40
N ALA A 386 17.19 -3.19 -2.66
CA ALA A 386 17.26 -1.84 -3.24
C ALA A 386 15.96 -1.03 -3.09
N PHE A 387 15.07 -1.39 -2.17
CA PHE A 387 13.80 -0.69 -1.95
C PHE A 387 13.93 0.65 -1.22
N GLU A 388 15.14 1.04 -0.81
CA GLU A 388 15.41 2.39 -0.33
C GLU A 388 15.71 3.32 -1.51
N ASP A 389 14.74 4.17 -1.85
CA ASP A 389 15.00 5.34 -2.68
C ASP A 389 15.79 6.38 -1.87
N LYS A 390 16.33 7.42 -2.50
CA LYS A 390 17.13 8.49 -1.85
C LYS A 390 16.38 9.24 -0.72
N ASN A 391 15.09 8.98 -0.52
CA ASN A 391 14.20 9.62 0.45
C ASN A 391 13.65 8.69 1.56
N GLY A 392 13.96 7.39 1.59
CA GLY A 392 13.50 6.47 2.65
C GLY A 392 12.41 5.46 2.25
N SER A 393 11.72 4.91 3.26
CA SER A 393 10.87 3.69 3.33
C SER A 393 9.61 3.60 2.44
N ASP A 394 9.57 4.30 1.30
CA ASP A 394 8.41 4.44 0.41
C ASP A 394 7.66 3.12 0.13
N PHE A 395 8.37 2.03 -0.18
CA PHE A 395 7.72 0.75 -0.53
C PHE A 395 6.89 0.19 0.64
N PHE A 396 7.44 0.21 1.85
CA PHE A 396 6.79 -0.37 3.04
C PHE A 396 5.59 0.48 3.50
N GLU A 397 5.64 1.78 3.27
CA GLU A 397 4.51 2.68 3.51
C GLU A 397 3.36 2.44 2.52
N LEU A 398 3.69 2.25 1.24
CA LEU A 398 2.72 1.89 0.21
C LEU A 398 2.04 0.56 0.55
N GLY A 399 2.81 -0.46 0.96
CA GLY A 399 2.25 -1.73 1.40
C GLY A 399 1.39 -1.60 2.67
N SER A 400 1.85 -0.82 3.67
CA SER A 400 1.10 -0.53 4.90
C SER A 400 -0.24 0.12 4.64
N TYR A 401 -0.33 0.97 3.62
CA TYR A 401 -1.61 1.53 3.19
C TYR A 401 -2.60 0.45 2.76
N PHE A 402 -2.18 -0.49 1.90
CA PHE A 402 -3.07 -1.54 1.41
C PHE A 402 -3.46 -2.53 2.51
N GLU A 403 -2.57 -2.84 3.46
CA GLU A 403 -2.90 -3.68 4.61
C GLU A 403 -3.94 -3.03 5.54
N LYS A 404 -3.84 -1.71 5.76
CA LYS A 404 -4.80 -0.95 6.58
C LYS A 404 -6.12 -0.68 5.85
N LEU A 405 -6.15 -0.80 4.53
CA LEU A 405 -7.31 -0.49 3.70
C LEU A 405 -8.37 -1.61 3.81
N SER A 406 -9.32 -1.45 4.73
CA SER A 406 -10.43 -2.39 4.90
C SER A 406 -11.50 -2.19 3.82
N THR A 407 -11.52 -3.06 2.81
CA THR A 407 -12.49 -2.95 1.70
C THR A 407 -13.91 -3.29 2.11
N ASP A 408 -14.10 -4.18 3.10
CA ASP A 408 -15.42 -4.70 3.47
C ASP A 408 -16.33 -3.62 4.05
N LYS A 409 -15.75 -2.62 4.74
CA LYS A 409 -16.48 -1.55 5.42
C LYS A 409 -16.71 -0.29 4.57
N LEU A 410 -16.15 -0.23 3.36
CA LEU A 410 -16.28 0.94 2.49
C LEU A 410 -17.66 0.99 1.81
N SER A 411 -18.24 2.19 1.75
CA SER A 411 -19.36 2.48 0.83
C SER A 411 -18.85 2.60 -0.62
N ASP A 412 -19.75 2.50 -1.60
CA ASP A 412 -19.37 2.63 -3.02
C ASP A 412 -18.86 4.03 -3.36
N GLU A 413 -19.40 5.07 -2.71
CA GLU A 413 -18.89 6.43 -2.83
C GLU A 413 -17.45 6.54 -2.31
N GLU A 414 -17.18 6.04 -1.09
CA GLU A 414 -15.83 6.03 -0.50
C GLU A 414 -14.84 5.22 -1.35
N ALA A 415 -15.28 4.09 -1.88
CA ALA A 415 -14.47 3.25 -2.76
C ALA A 415 -14.12 3.99 -4.06
N ALA A 416 -15.09 4.63 -4.71
CA ALA A 416 -14.84 5.41 -5.94
C ALA A 416 -13.78 6.49 -5.73
N TYR A 417 -13.76 7.10 -4.54
CA TYR A 417 -12.77 8.12 -4.23
C TYR A 417 -11.37 7.57 -3.96
N LEU A 418 -11.30 6.42 -3.30
CA LEU A 418 -10.03 5.79 -2.94
C LEU A 418 -9.37 5.05 -4.12
N VAL A 419 -10.15 4.67 -5.14
CA VAL A 419 -9.64 3.92 -6.30
C VAL A 419 -8.50 4.66 -7.01
N GLU A 420 -8.63 5.97 -7.26
CA GLU A 420 -7.59 6.75 -7.95
C GLU A 420 -6.29 6.76 -7.13
N LEU A 421 -6.40 7.03 -5.82
CA LEU A 421 -5.27 7.01 -4.89
C LEU A 421 -4.63 5.61 -4.80
N ALA A 422 -5.45 4.57 -4.69
CA ALA A 422 -4.99 3.19 -4.63
C ALA A 422 -4.29 2.79 -5.94
N GLU A 423 -4.80 3.18 -7.11
CA GLU A 423 -4.11 2.93 -8.38
C GLU A 423 -2.78 3.66 -8.46
N ILE A 424 -2.71 4.92 -8.01
CA ILE A 424 -1.45 5.69 -7.95
C ILE A 424 -0.41 4.96 -7.09
N ARG A 425 -0.81 4.54 -5.88
CA ARG A 425 0.07 3.85 -4.93
C ARG A 425 0.53 2.49 -5.45
N LEU A 426 -0.38 1.72 -6.04
CA LEU A 426 -0.05 0.44 -6.66
C LEU A 426 0.91 0.64 -7.84
N SER A 427 0.70 1.67 -8.65
CA SER A 427 1.60 2.02 -9.77
C SER A 427 3.03 2.26 -9.28
N LYS A 428 3.19 2.98 -8.15
CA LYS A 428 4.50 3.20 -7.52
C LYS A 428 5.07 1.91 -6.92
N MET A 429 4.27 1.03 -6.31
CA MET A 429 4.76 -0.29 -5.87
C MET A 429 5.34 -1.10 -7.04
N PHE A 430 4.71 -1.05 -8.21
CA PHE A 430 5.23 -1.73 -9.40
C PHE A 430 6.60 -1.23 -9.84
N THR A 431 6.96 0.04 -9.61
CA THR A 431 8.29 0.55 -9.97
C THR A 431 9.38 -0.20 -9.21
N TYR A 432 9.15 -0.54 -7.95
CA TYR A 432 10.08 -1.29 -7.10
C TYR A 432 10.26 -2.75 -7.52
N ILE A 433 9.25 -3.36 -8.15
CA ILE A 433 9.28 -4.80 -8.48
C ILE A 433 9.48 -5.09 -9.96
N THR A 434 9.77 -4.07 -10.77
CA THR A 434 10.00 -4.25 -12.22
C THR A 434 11.22 -5.12 -12.53
N PHE A 435 12.17 -5.24 -11.60
CA PHE A 435 13.30 -6.16 -11.72
C PHE A 435 12.86 -7.62 -11.91
N LEU A 436 11.67 -8.01 -11.43
CA LEU A 436 11.11 -9.35 -11.62
C LEU A 436 10.99 -9.73 -13.11
N ALA A 437 10.95 -8.74 -14.02
CA ALA A 437 10.96 -8.97 -15.46
C ALA A 437 12.20 -9.71 -15.98
N ARG A 438 13.32 -9.65 -15.24
CA ARG A 438 14.58 -10.37 -15.52
C ARG A 438 14.51 -11.85 -15.17
N TYR A 439 13.51 -12.25 -14.40
CA TYR A 439 13.42 -13.58 -13.83
C TYR A 439 12.24 -14.35 -14.40
N ARG A 440 12.34 -15.67 -14.30
CA ARG A 440 11.36 -16.64 -14.79
C ARG A 440 11.04 -17.60 -13.66
N LEU A 441 9.75 -17.72 -13.38
CA LEU A 441 9.22 -18.66 -12.39
C LEU A 441 8.87 -19.97 -13.10
N THR A 442 9.30 -21.11 -12.57
CA THR A 442 9.06 -22.43 -13.17
C THR A 442 8.79 -23.46 -12.07
N SER A 443 7.70 -24.20 -12.20
CA SER A 443 7.43 -25.35 -11.33
C SER A 443 8.06 -26.61 -11.93
N ILE A 444 8.72 -27.41 -11.11
CA ILE A 444 9.34 -28.68 -11.48
C ILE A 444 8.53 -29.79 -10.79
N GLU A 445 7.89 -30.64 -11.57
CA GLU A 445 7.03 -31.72 -11.06
C GLU A 445 7.87 -32.96 -10.76
N LEU A 446 8.08 -33.83 -11.74
CA LEU A 446 8.76 -35.11 -11.59
C LEU A 446 10.09 -35.15 -12.34
N ILE A 447 11.02 -35.91 -11.77
CA ILE A 447 12.33 -36.20 -12.35
C ILE A 447 12.41 -37.69 -12.65
N TYR A 448 12.44 -38.04 -13.94
CA TYR A 448 12.65 -39.43 -14.35
C TYR A 448 14.12 -39.66 -14.65
N VAL A 449 14.70 -40.66 -13.99
CA VAL A 449 16.08 -41.09 -14.27
C VAL A 449 16.08 -42.06 -15.44
N ASN A 450 16.62 -41.62 -16.57
CA ASN A 450 16.88 -42.46 -17.74
C ASN A 450 18.34 -42.92 -17.71
N ARG A 451 18.55 -44.16 -17.27
CA ARG A 451 19.89 -44.78 -17.22
C ARG A 451 19.88 -46.11 -17.97
N ARG A 452 20.71 -46.22 -19.00
CA ARG A 452 20.97 -47.50 -19.68
C ARG A 452 22.18 -48.19 -19.03
N ARG A 453 22.31 -49.50 -19.23
CA ARG A 453 23.47 -50.26 -18.77
C ARG A 453 24.75 -49.59 -19.32
N GLN A 454 25.66 -49.22 -18.42
CA GLN A 454 26.94 -48.55 -18.74
C GLN A 454 26.85 -47.15 -19.38
N SER A 455 25.70 -46.46 -19.33
CA SER A 455 25.61 -45.04 -19.69
C SER A 455 25.63 -44.12 -18.46
N LEU A 456 26.01 -42.86 -18.67
CA LEU A 456 25.74 -41.80 -17.70
C LEU A 456 24.21 -41.65 -17.54
N PRO A 457 23.72 -41.32 -16.33
CA PRO A 457 22.31 -41.05 -16.11
C PRO A 457 21.90 -39.75 -16.81
N GLN A 458 20.72 -39.75 -17.41
CA GLN A 458 20.05 -38.55 -17.88
C GLN A 458 18.77 -38.35 -17.08
N PHE A 459 18.44 -37.10 -16.79
CA PHE A 459 17.30 -36.71 -15.98
C PHE A 459 16.28 -36.01 -16.86
N LYS A 460 15.09 -36.59 -16.96
CA LYS A 460 13.96 -36.00 -17.66
C LYS A 460 13.13 -35.21 -16.64
N HIS A 461 13.04 -33.91 -16.83
CA HIS A 461 12.33 -32.97 -15.98
C HIS A 461 11.01 -32.55 -16.62
N SER A 462 9.91 -32.69 -15.90
CA SER A 462 8.60 -32.12 -16.29
C SER A 462 8.45 -30.72 -15.69
N LEU A 463 8.30 -29.71 -16.55
CA LEU A 463 8.36 -28.29 -16.17
C LEU A 463 7.07 -27.54 -16.55
N TYR A 464 6.64 -26.66 -15.65
CA TYR A 464 5.51 -25.75 -15.82
C TYR A 464 6.02 -24.31 -15.82
N LYS A 465 5.90 -23.64 -16.97
CA LYS A 465 6.34 -22.24 -17.09
C LYS A 465 5.29 -21.34 -16.45
N GLN A 466 5.59 -20.74 -15.31
CA GLN A 466 4.69 -19.86 -14.56
C GLN A 466 4.67 -18.43 -15.14
N GLN A 467 4.39 -18.33 -16.44
CA GLN A 467 4.27 -17.08 -17.17
C GLN A 467 2.99 -17.06 -17.98
N TRP A 468 2.45 -15.87 -18.18
CA TRP A 468 1.30 -15.71 -19.05
C TRP A 468 1.71 -15.86 -20.52
N SER A 469 0.88 -16.58 -21.29
CA SER A 469 1.07 -16.80 -22.73
C SER A 469 -0.22 -16.62 -23.54
N GLY A 470 -1.25 -16.00 -22.94
CA GLY A 470 -2.61 -15.93 -23.49
C GLY A 470 -3.54 -17.06 -23.02
N LEU A 471 -2.97 -18.15 -22.50
CA LEU A 471 -3.69 -19.26 -21.87
C LEU A 471 -3.19 -19.45 -20.44
N GLU A 472 -3.92 -20.27 -19.66
CA GLU A 472 -3.43 -20.67 -18.34
C GLU A 472 -2.18 -21.55 -18.49
N PRO A 473 -1.18 -21.44 -17.59
CA PRO A 473 0.01 -22.27 -17.63
C PRO A 473 -0.36 -23.75 -17.60
N ASN A 474 -0.07 -24.43 -18.71
CA ASN A 474 -0.28 -25.86 -18.88
C ASN A 474 1.07 -26.59 -18.94
N LYS A 475 1.00 -27.91 -18.74
CA LYS A 475 2.13 -28.84 -18.74
C LYS A 475 2.72 -28.97 -20.15
N ASP A 476 3.75 -28.19 -20.47
CA ASP A 476 4.21 -28.07 -21.88
C ASP A 476 5.72 -28.31 -22.10
N TYR A 477 6.52 -28.60 -21.08
CA TYR A 477 7.96 -28.76 -21.26
C TYR A 477 8.53 -29.98 -20.57
N GLU A 478 9.09 -30.89 -21.37
CA GLU A 478 9.96 -31.96 -20.90
C GLU A 478 11.38 -31.67 -21.36
N VAL A 479 12.33 -31.60 -20.42
CA VAL A 479 13.74 -31.35 -20.74
C VAL A 479 14.59 -32.50 -20.24
N LEU A 480 15.43 -33.04 -21.10
CA LEU A 480 16.46 -34.03 -20.74
C LEU A 480 17.76 -33.30 -20.42
N LYS A 481 18.31 -33.55 -19.24
CA LYS A 481 19.54 -32.93 -18.73
C LYS A 481 20.48 -33.98 -18.16
N ASP A 482 21.77 -33.69 -18.17
CA ASP A 482 22.80 -34.55 -17.55
C ASP A 482 22.97 -34.24 -16.03
N TYR A 483 22.16 -33.32 -15.50
CA TYR A 483 22.05 -32.96 -14.08
C TYR A 483 20.58 -32.92 -13.65
N TYR A 484 20.34 -33.01 -12.34
CA TYR A 484 19.01 -32.90 -11.77
C TYR A 484 18.71 -31.46 -11.31
N LEU A 485 17.43 -31.09 -11.33
CA LEU A 485 16.87 -29.91 -10.66
C LEU A 485 16.19 -30.39 -9.38
N ASP A 486 15.73 -29.50 -8.52
CA ASP A 486 15.03 -29.90 -7.29
C ASP A 486 13.62 -30.44 -7.62
N HIS A 487 13.30 -31.61 -7.06
CA HIS A 487 12.00 -32.26 -7.26
C HIS A 487 10.87 -31.48 -6.61
N ALA A 488 9.66 -31.53 -7.20
CA ALA A 488 8.43 -30.97 -6.64
C ALA A 488 8.57 -29.52 -6.13
N SER A 489 9.34 -28.72 -6.86
CA SER A 489 9.80 -27.40 -6.43
C SER A 489 9.34 -26.29 -7.34
N ILE A 490 9.37 -25.06 -6.84
CA ILE A 490 9.28 -23.86 -7.67
C ILE A 490 10.63 -23.16 -7.64
N VAL A 491 11.17 -22.89 -8.82
CA VAL A 491 12.45 -22.21 -8.98
C VAL A 491 12.29 -20.88 -9.71
N LEU A 492 13.11 -19.91 -9.30
CA LEU A 492 13.26 -18.64 -9.97
C LEU A 492 14.65 -18.56 -10.63
N HIS A 493 14.68 -18.31 -11.93
CA HIS A 493 15.92 -18.34 -12.72
C HIS A 493 15.97 -17.20 -13.76
N LYS A 494 17.17 -16.92 -14.29
CA LYS A 494 17.40 -15.88 -15.32
C LYS A 494 17.45 -16.46 -16.74
N ASP A 495 17.78 -17.75 -16.84
CA ASP A 495 18.07 -18.43 -18.10
C ASP A 495 16.80 -18.81 -18.86
N GLU A 496 16.97 -19.27 -20.10
CA GLU A 496 15.91 -20.00 -20.78
C GLU A 496 15.65 -21.35 -20.09
N ILE A 497 14.41 -21.83 -20.17
CA ILE A 497 13.97 -23.03 -19.43
C ILE A 497 14.81 -24.28 -19.77
N GLN A 498 15.35 -24.36 -20.98
CA GLN A 498 16.23 -25.44 -21.43
C GLN A 498 17.64 -25.36 -20.79
N GLN A 499 18.07 -24.17 -20.39
CA GLN A 499 19.45 -23.88 -19.99
C GLN A 499 19.62 -23.60 -18.50
N ILE A 500 18.56 -23.71 -17.69
CA ILE A 500 18.61 -23.45 -16.23
C ILE A 500 19.78 -24.20 -15.58
N GLN A 501 20.84 -23.48 -15.24
CA GLN A 501 22.00 -24.00 -14.48
C GLN A 501 22.04 -23.44 -13.07
N THR A 502 21.63 -22.18 -12.91
CA THR A 502 21.57 -21.49 -11.62
C THR A 502 20.16 -20.99 -11.36
N TYR A 503 19.69 -21.16 -10.14
CA TYR A 503 18.34 -20.76 -9.75
C TYR A 503 18.25 -20.55 -8.24
N LEU A 504 17.21 -19.84 -7.83
CA LEU A 504 16.76 -19.75 -6.44
C LEU A 504 15.55 -20.67 -6.25
N ASN A 505 15.66 -21.67 -5.38
CA ASN A 505 14.54 -22.52 -5.02
C ASN A 505 13.63 -21.79 -4.02
N LEU A 506 12.36 -21.60 -4.39
CA LEU A 506 11.37 -20.91 -3.57
C LEU A 506 10.55 -21.86 -2.68
N THR A 507 10.64 -23.17 -2.91
CA THR A 507 10.06 -24.17 -2.02
C THR A 507 10.92 -24.26 -0.75
N PRO A 508 10.33 -24.26 0.47
CA PRO A 508 8.92 -24.50 0.76
C PRO A 508 8.06 -23.23 0.95
N PHE A 509 8.58 -22.03 0.68
CA PHE A 509 7.87 -20.77 0.93
C PHE A 509 6.83 -20.43 -0.15
N LEU A 510 7.07 -20.90 -1.38
CA LEU A 510 6.12 -20.89 -2.49
C LEU A 510 6.03 -22.31 -3.03
N ILE A 511 4.80 -22.81 -3.19
CA ILE A 511 4.52 -24.14 -3.73
C ILE A 511 3.46 -24.05 -4.82
N ASP A 512 3.45 -25.03 -5.72
CA ASP A 512 2.42 -25.16 -6.75
C ASP A 512 1.63 -26.42 -6.41
N ASN A 513 0.39 -26.22 -6.00
CA ASN A 513 -0.47 -27.30 -5.53
C ASN A 513 -0.71 -28.37 -6.61
N THR A 514 -0.60 -27.97 -7.88
CA THR A 514 -0.78 -28.85 -9.04
C THR A 514 0.32 -29.90 -9.12
N LEU A 515 1.51 -29.63 -8.58
CA LEU A 515 2.58 -30.64 -8.49
C LEU A 515 2.23 -31.80 -7.55
N PHE A 516 1.15 -31.69 -6.78
CA PHE A 516 0.73 -32.69 -5.78
C PHE A 516 -0.62 -33.33 -6.12
N ILE A 517 -1.17 -33.03 -7.30
CA ILE A 517 -2.45 -33.58 -7.76
C ILE A 517 -2.24 -34.12 -9.17
N GLU A 518 -2.20 -35.45 -9.30
CA GLU A 518 -1.89 -36.16 -10.55
C GLU A 518 -2.70 -35.69 -11.78
N LYS A 519 -3.96 -35.27 -11.56
CA LYS A 519 -4.87 -34.84 -12.63
C LYS A 519 -4.98 -33.33 -12.79
N ALA A 520 -4.24 -32.53 -12.02
CA ALA A 520 -4.31 -31.09 -12.13
C ALA A 520 -3.56 -30.62 -13.40
N THR A 521 -4.25 -29.82 -14.20
CA THR A 521 -3.73 -29.31 -15.49
C THR A 521 -3.37 -27.84 -15.44
N VAL A 522 -3.94 -27.10 -14.47
CA VAL A 522 -3.76 -25.66 -14.31
C VAL A 522 -2.95 -25.41 -13.04
N SER A 523 -1.95 -24.54 -13.11
CA SER A 523 -1.14 -24.19 -11.93
C SER A 523 -1.95 -23.49 -10.84
N ASP A 524 -1.69 -23.87 -9.58
CA ASP A 524 -2.31 -23.30 -8.39
C ASP A 524 -1.23 -22.92 -7.37
N LEU A 525 -0.73 -21.69 -7.53
CA LEU A 525 0.35 -21.15 -6.70
C LEU A 525 -0.13 -20.75 -5.31
N LEU A 526 0.60 -21.25 -4.32
CA LEU A 526 0.34 -21.13 -2.90
C LEU A 526 1.57 -20.53 -2.21
N VAL A 527 1.38 -19.46 -1.45
CA VAL A 527 2.44 -18.86 -0.61
C VAL A 527 2.27 -19.29 0.83
N PHE A 528 3.37 -19.53 1.53
CA PHE A 528 3.36 -19.86 2.94
C PHE A 528 2.82 -18.70 3.79
N ASN A 529 1.96 -19.02 4.75
CA ASN A 529 1.28 -18.03 5.59
C ASN A 529 1.68 -18.15 7.07
N ARG A 530 1.55 -19.34 7.67
CA ARG A 530 1.89 -19.60 9.09
C ARG A 530 2.01 -21.08 9.42
N ILE A 531 2.61 -21.36 10.59
CA ILE A 531 2.59 -22.68 11.26
C ILE A 531 1.52 -22.64 12.35
N LYS A 532 0.55 -23.56 12.32
CA LYS A 532 -0.59 -23.58 13.27
C LYS A 532 -0.31 -24.43 14.52
N ASN A 533 0.43 -25.53 14.35
CA ASN A 533 0.85 -26.42 15.42
C ASN A 533 2.32 -26.80 15.20
N THR A 534 3.18 -26.51 16.18
CA THR A 534 4.63 -26.77 16.11
C THR A 534 4.98 -28.25 16.29
N ASP A 535 4.14 -29.01 16.99
CA ASP A 535 4.44 -30.41 17.32
C ASP A 535 4.21 -31.34 16.12
N GLU A 536 3.18 -31.05 15.32
CA GLU A 536 2.82 -31.81 14.11
C GLU A 536 3.16 -31.08 12.79
N MET A 537 3.73 -29.87 12.86
CA MET A 537 4.06 -29.02 11.70
C MET A 537 2.88 -28.81 10.74
N HIS A 538 1.74 -28.34 11.26
CA HIS A 538 0.60 -27.98 10.42
C HIS A 538 0.90 -26.68 9.66
N LEU A 539 1.22 -26.82 8.37
CA LEU A 539 1.60 -25.70 7.52
C LEU A 539 0.38 -25.14 6.81
N GLN A 540 0.19 -23.82 6.90
CA GLN A 540 -0.89 -23.13 6.23
C GLN A 540 -0.36 -22.26 5.10
N TYR A 541 -0.95 -22.43 3.92
CA TYR A 541 -0.64 -21.69 2.70
C TYR A 541 -1.85 -20.89 2.23
N ARG A 542 -1.61 -19.82 1.47
CA ARG A 542 -2.62 -18.95 0.88
C ARG A 542 -2.52 -18.98 -0.64
N HIS A 543 -3.66 -19.02 -1.33
CA HIS A 543 -3.69 -18.94 -2.78
C HIS A 543 -3.33 -17.54 -3.29
N LEU A 544 -2.44 -17.47 -4.29
CA LEU A 544 -2.07 -16.21 -4.93
C LEU A 544 -3.07 -15.75 -5.99
N ILE A 545 -3.76 -16.68 -6.65
CA ILE A 545 -4.55 -16.41 -7.87
C ILE A 545 -6.06 -16.35 -7.60
N THR A 546 -6.56 -17.11 -6.62
CA THR A 546 -8.01 -17.24 -6.40
C THR A 546 -8.64 -15.91 -5.98
N GLY A 547 -9.92 -15.72 -6.32
CA GLY A 547 -10.65 -14.47 -6.10
C GLY A 547 -11.16 -14.26 -4.67
N ALA A 548 -11.16 -15.30 -3.84
CA ALA A 548 -11.66 -15.24 -2.48
C ALA A 548 -10.54 -14.87 -1.51
N VAL A 549 -10.79 -13.85 -0.69
CA VAL A 549 -9.92 -13.46 0.42
C VAL A 549 -9.97 -14.59 1.47
N ASN A 550 -8.81 -15.02 1.97
CA ASN A 550 -8.67 -16.01 3.06
C ASN A 550 -9.02 -17.47 2.76
N ILE A 551 -8.96 -17.94 1.50
CA ILE A 551 -8.86 -19.39 1.29
C ILE A 551 -7.44 -19.80 1.67
N ASN A 552 -7.31 -20.34 2.87
CA ASN A 552 -6.08 -20.98 3.30
C ASN A 552 -6.17 -22.47 3.01
N LYS A 553 -5.11 -23.03 2.43
CA LYS A 553 -4.92 -24.47 2.32
C LYS A 553 -4.06 -24.94 3.47
N GLU A 554 -4.53 -25.93 4.22
CA GLU A 554 -3.73 -26.63 5.21
C GLU A 554 -3.09 -27.85 4.54
N LEU A 555 -1.79 -28.04 4.77
CA LEU A 555 -1.08 -29.24 4.39
C LEU A 555 -0.73 -30.02 5.66
N PHE A 556 -1.16 -31.27 5.71
CA PHE A 556 -0.94 -32.22 6.80
C PHE A 556 -0.94 -33.64 6.24
N TYR A 557 -0.35 -34.56 6.99
CA TYR A 557 -0.32 -35.98 6.63
C TYR A 557 -1.73 -36.59 6.71
N LEU A 558 -2.12 -37.38 5.71
CA LEU A 558 -3.41 -38.07 5.64
C LEU A 558 -3.21 -39.57 5.81
N GLU A 559 -3.97 -40.21 6.69
CA GLU A 559 -3.96 -41.68 6.79
C GLU A 559 -4.59 -42.28 5.52
N ASN A 560 -3.81 -43.11 4.82
CA ASN A 560 -4.27 -43.77 3.59
C ASN A 560 -4.93 -45.13 3.91
N GLU A 561 -6.09 -45.09 4.54
CA GLU A 561 -6.82 -46.32 4.96
C GLU A 561 -7.24 -47.22 3.77
N GLN A 562 -7.27 -46.69 2.55
CA GLN A 562 -7.78 -47.37 1.35
C GLN A 562 -6.74 -47.63 0.26
N GLY A 563 -5.44 -47.33 0.50
CA GLY A 563 -4.38 -47.53 -0.50
C GLY A 563 -4.57 -46.68 -1.77
N SER A 564 -5.14 -45.48 -1.64
CA SER A 564 -5.32 -44.55 -2.74
C SER A 564 -3.97 -43.94 -3.14
N ASN A 565 -3.51 -44.24 -4.36
CA ASN A 565 -2.26 -43.68 -4.91
C ASN A 565 -2.21 -42.14 -4.84
N HIS A 566 -3.37 -41.47 -4.92
CA HIS A 566 -3.47 -40.02 -4.81
C HIS A 566 -3.10 -39.52 -3.40
N ILE A 567 -3.50 -40.25 -2.36
CA ILE A 567 -3.17 -39.90 -0.96
C ILE A 567 -1.67 -40.10 -0.73
N ASP A 568 -1.08 -41.18 -1.25
CA ASP A 568 0.36 -41.41 -1.14
C ASP A 568 1.18 -40.32 -1.81
N TYR A 569 0.75 -39.85 -2.98
CA TYR A 569 1.40 -38.74 -3.69
C TYR A 569 1.34 -37.43 -2.91
N GLN A 570 0.18 -37.10 -2.34
CA GLN A 570 0.02 -35.92 -1.47
C GLN A 570 0.83 -36.02 -0.17
N ASN A 571 0.92 -37.21 0.41
CA ASN A 571 1.73 -37.43 1.61
C ASN A 571 3.22 -37.30 1.33
N MET A 572 3.72 -37.80 0.19
CA MET A 572 5.12 -37.62 -0.20
C MET A 572 5.46 -36.13 -0.32
N ALA A 573 4.61 -35.36 -1.01
CA ALA A 573 4.75 -33.92 -1.12
C ALA A 573 4.75 -33.20 0.25
N TYR A 574 3.81 -33.57 1.13
CA TYR A 574 3.77 -33.03 2.49
C TYR A 574 5.06 -33.34 3.27
N LEU A 575 5.56 -34.57 3.17
CA LEU A 575 6.79 -34.99 3.86
C LEU A 575 8.01 -34.22 3.35
N GLU A 576 8.13 -34.00 2.05
CA GLU A 576 9.21 -33.19 1.45
C GLU A 576 9.16 -31.74 1.92
N ILE A 577 8.00 -31.08 1.80
CA ILE A 577 7.80 -29.71 2.27
C ILE A 577 8.07 -29.59 3.79
N SER A 578 7.57 -30.55 4.58
CA SER A 578 7.76 -30.57 6.03
C SER A 578 9.23 -30.77 6.40
N SER A 579 9.96 -31.60 5.64
CA SER A 579 11.40 -31.82 5.80
C SER A 579 12.20 -30.54 5.54
N GLU A 580 11.93 -29.85 4.43
CA GLU A 580 12.56 -28.57 4.10
C GLU A 580 12.29 -27.51 5.19
N TRP A 581 11.06 -27.44 5.70
CA TRP A 581 10.73 -26.54 6.82
C TRP A 581 11.49 -26.88 8.09
N LYS A 582 11.63 -28.17 8.44
CA LYS A 582 12.41 -28.60 9.61
C LYS A 582 13.86 -28.21 9.46
N GLN A 583 14.48 -28.50 8.32
CA GLN A 583 15.86 -28.13 8.03
C GLN A 583 16.08 -26.62 8.11
N TYR A 584 15.18 -25.84 7.48
CA TYR A 584 15.21 -24.38 7.54
C TYR A 584 15.20 -23.86 8.98
N LEU A 585 14.26 -24.33 9.80
CA LEU A 585 14.13 -23.90 11.20
C LEU A 585 15.29 -24.36 12.07
N GLU A 586 15.85 -25.55 11.83
CA GLU A 586 17.05 -26.04 12.52
C GLU A 586 18.28 -25.20 12.21
N LEU A 587 18.50 -24.86 10.93
CA LEU A 587 19.60 -23.97 10.53
C LEU A 587 19.45 -22.59 11.14
N LEU A 588 18.24 -22.03 11.12
CA LEU A 588 17.96 -20.73 11.73
C LEU A 588 18.27 -20.77 13.24
N LYS A 589 17.80 -21.79 13.97
CA LYS A 589 18.10 -21.97 15.40
C LYS A 589 19.59 -22.12 15.67
N LYS A 590 20.30 -22.93 14.87
CA LYS A 590 21.74 -23.17 15.01
C LYS A 590 22.55 -21.89 14.83
N ARG A 591 22.13 -20.99 13.94
CA ARG A 591 22.80 -19.71 13.69
C ARG A 591 22.40 -18.61 14.69
N CYS A 592 21.24 -18.75 15.36
CA CYS A 592 20.81 -17.87 16.45
C CYS A 592 21.57 -18.11 17.77
N LEU A 593 22.00 -19.36 18.07
CA LEU A 593 22.79 -19.74 19.25
C LEU A 593 24.28 -19.40 19.05
#